data_AF-A0A963F6E7-F1
#
_entry.id   AF-A0A963F6E7-F1
#
_cell.length_a   1.000
_cell.length_b   1.000
_cell.length_c   1.000
_cell.angle_alpha   90.00
_cell.angle_beta   90.00
_cell.angle_gamma   90.00
#
_symmetry.space_group_name_H-M   'P 1'
#
loop_
_entity.id
_entity.type
_entity.pdbx_description
1 polymer ?
#
loop_
_entity_poly.entity_id
_entity_poly.type
_entity_poly.pdbx_seq_one_letter_code
_entity_poly.pdbx_strand_id
1 'polypeptide(L)'
;MQARSMRRALAVAAMLAAANASAGDSAAGKVKAEACLGCHGAPGVSNAYPTYHVPKVSGQHADYIVAALKGYASGERGHKTMQAQAATLSDQDMADIAAFFAGGAH
;
A
#
# COMPACT_ATOMS: atom_id res chain seq x y z
N MET A 1 2.08 16.63 58.18
CA MET A 1 2.58 15.28 57.86
C MET A 1 1.91 14.79 56.59
N GLN A 2 2.72 14.62 55.54
CA GLN A 2 2.57 13.83 54.31
C GLN A 2 1.16 13.35 53.88
N ALA A 3 0.63 13.92 52.80
CA ALA A 3 -0.29 13.24 51.90
C ALA A 3 0.36 13.17 50.50
N ARG A 4 1.35 12.28 50.39
CA ARG A 4 1.93 11.83 49.13
C ARG A 4 0.98 10.77 48.55
N SER A 5 0.92 10.68 47.22
CA SER A 5 0.50 9.49 46.46
C SER A 5 -0.96 9.37 46.01
N MET A 6 -1.51 10.29 45.21
CA MET A 6 -2.64 9.96 44.29
C MET A 6 -2.63 10.77 42.98
N ARG A 7 -1.49 10.95 42.31
CA ARG A 7 -1.43 11.62 40.99
C ARG A 7 -0.52 10.92 39.99
N ARG A 8 -0.60 9.60 39.84
CA ARG A 8 0.11 8.89 38.76
C ARG A 8 -0.64 7.61 38.37
N ALA A 9 -1.79 7.72 37.70
CA ALA A 9 -2.43 6.55 37.12
C ALA A 9 -3.33 6.85 35.91
N LEU A 10 -3.06 7.94 35.17
CA LEU A 10 -3.87 8.30 34.00
C LEU A 10 -2.99 8.72 32.82
N ALA A 11 -2.03 7.88 32.41
CA ALA A 11 -1.23 8.17 31.21
C ALA A 11 -0.63 6.92 30.52
N VAL A 12 -1.12 5.71 30.78
CA VAL A 12 -0.57 4.48 30.18
C VAL A 12 -1.67 3.62 29.56
N ALA A 13 -2.55 4.23 28.76
CA ALA A 13 -3.58 3.48 28.02
C ALA A 13 -3.69 3.85 26.53
N ALA A 14 -2.93 4.82 26.04
CA ALA A 14 -3.11 5.36 24.69
C ALA A 14 -2.10 4.86 23.63
N MET A 15 -1.23 3.89 23.96
CA MET A 15 -0.15 3.45 23.04
C MET A 15 -0.40 2.12 22.30
N LEU A 16 -1.61 1.54 22.35
CA LEU A 16 -1.91 0.26 21.69
C LEU A 16 -2.68 0.38 20.36
N ALA A 17 -2.82 1.58 19.78
CA ALA A 17 -3.64 1.78 18.59
C ALA A 17 -2.87 1.83 17.25
N ALA A 18 -1.58 1.47 17.22
CA ALA A 18 -0.76 1.58 16.00
C ALA A 18 -0.03 0.28 15.68
N ALA A 19 -0.74 -0.75 15.20
CA ALA A 19 -0.19 -1.83 14.37
C ALA A 19 -1.28 -2.78 13.87
N ASN A 20 -2.27 -2.27 13.13
CA ASN A 20 -3.10 -3.10 12.25
C ASN A 20 -2.80 -2.76 10.79
N ALA A 21 -1.52 -2.59 10.44
CA ALA A 21 -1.14 -2.84 9.05
C ALA A 21 -1.45 -4.32 8.82
N SER A 22 -2.50 -4.63 8.05
CA SER A 22 -2.78 -6.02 7.75
C SER A 22 -1.55 -6.57 7.03
N ALA A 23 -0.97 -7.63 7.57
CA ALA A 23 0.15 -8.27 6.93
C ALA A 23 -0.35 -8.79 5.57
N GLY A 24 0.19 -8.26 4.48
CA GLY A 24 -0.20 -8.68 3.14
C GLY A 24 0.24 -10.12 2.87
N ASP A 25 -0.62 -10.90 2.21
CA ASP A 25 -0.31 -12.23 1.71
C ASP A 25 0.25 -12.12 0.28
N SER A 26 1.54 -12.40 0.11
CA SER A 26 2.20 -12.34 -1.19
C SER A 26 1.65 -13.36 -2.20
N ALA A 27 1.16 -14.52 -1.76
CA ALA A 27 0.59 -15.53 -2.66
C ALA A 27 -0.76 -15.07 -3.18
N ALA A 28 -1.62 -14.54 -2.30
CA ALA A 28 -2.87 -13.90 -2.70
C ALA A 28 -2.62 -12.65 -3.55
N GLY A 29 -1.56 -11.89 -3.24
CA GLY A 29 -1.13 -10.71 -3.96
C GLY A 29 -0.72 -11.00 -5.39
N LYS A 30 -0.02 -12.12 -5.63
CA LYS A 30 0.37 -12.57 -6.98
C LYS A 30 -0.85 -12.69 -7.90
N VAL A 31 -1.94 -13.31 -7.41
CA VAL A 31 -3.17 -13.50 -8.19
C VAL A 31 -3.82 -12.16 -8.49
N LYS A 32 -3.89 -11.26 -7.51
CA LYS A 32 -4.48 -9.92 -7.67
C LYS A 32 -3.65 -9.01 -8.57
N ALA A 33 -2.33 -9.20 -8.59
CA ALA A 33 -1.38 -8.39 -9.34
C ALA A 33 -1.29 -8.75 -10.84
N GLU A 34 -1.98 -9.79 -11.32
CA GLU A 34 -1.92 -10.21 -12.74
C GLU A 34 -2.25 -9.06 -13.70
N ALA A 35 -3.29 -8.27 -13.39
CA ALA A 35 -3.65 -7.09 -14.17
C ALA A 35 -2.57 -5.99 -14.12
N CYS A 36 -1.85 -5.89 -13.00
CA CYS A 36 -0.80 -4.89 -12.80
C CYS A 36 0.45 -5.20 -13.63
N LEU A 37 0.78 -6.49 -13.79
CA LEU A 37 1.98 -6.94 -14.51
C LEU A 37 1.93 -6.61 -16.01
N GLY A 38 0.75 -6.48 -16.60
CA GLY A 38 0.61 -6.07 -18.00
C GLY A 38 1.20 -4.69 -18.31
N CYS A 39 1.30 -3.81 -17.31
CA CYS A 39 1.96 -2.50 -17.45
C CYS A 39 3.26 -2.40 -16.64
N HIS A 40 3.31 -2.98 -15.43
CA HIS A 40 4.38 -2.77 -14.46
C HIS A 40 5.43 -3.90 -14.38
N GLY A 41 5.23 -5.01 -15.11
CA GLY A 41 6.09 -6.20 -15.03
C GLY A 41 7.42 -6.09 -15.80
N ALA A 42 7.58 -5.10 -16.68
CA ALA A 42 8.81 -4.87 -17.41
C ALA A 42 9.33 -3.44 -17.17
N PRO A 43 10.67 -3.22 -17.14
CA PRO A 43 11.24 -1.89 -17.08
C PRO A 43 11.05 -1.14 -18.41
N GLY A 44 10.82 0.17 -18.33
CA GLY A 44 10.86 1.06 -19.50
C GLY A 44 9.66 0.96 -20.45
N VAL A 45 8.53 0.43 -19.98
CA VAL A 45 7.31 0.35 -20.79
C VAL A 45 6.63 1.71 -20.82
N SER A 46 6.15 2.12 -21.99
CA SER A 46 5.20 3.23 -22.13
C SER A 46 3.85 2.68 -22.57
N ASN A 47 2.77 3.23 -22.05
CA ASN A 47 1.43 2.87 -22.53
C ASN A 47 1.19 3.43 -23.96
N ALA A 48 0.18 2.88 -24.65
CA ALA A 48 -0.09 3.24 -26.05
C ALA A 48 -0.54 4.69 -26.23
N TYR A 49 -1.57 5.14 -25.49
CA TYR A 49 -2.09 6.51 -25.57
C TYR A 49 -3.02 6.84 -24.38
N PRO A 50 -3.00 8.09 -23.86
CA PRO A 50 -1.93 9.07 -24.01
C PRO A 50 -0.63 8.54 -23.39
N THR A 51 0.52 8.89 -23.95
CA THR A 51 1.82 8.31 -23.58
C THR A 51 2.26 8.77 -22.19
N TYR A 52 2.50 7.81 -21.31
CA TYR A 52 3.07 7.93 -19.98
C TYR A 52 4.15 6.87 -19.80
N HIS A 53 5.21 7.24 -19.10
CA HIS A 53 6.21 6.29 -18.65
C HIS A 53 5.64 5.43 -17.52
N VAL A 54 5.62 4.11 -17.69
CA VAL A 54 5.15 3.18 -16.67
C VAL A 54 6.33 2.76 -15.78
N PRO A 55 6.31 3.06 -14.48
CA PRO A 55 7.39 2.67 -13.59
C PRO A 55 7.37 1.17 -13.32
N LYS A 56 8.56 0.57 -13.19
CA LYS A 56 8.70 -0.76 -12.58
C LYS A 56 8.34 -0.66 -11.10
N VAL A 57 7.51 -1.59 -10.62
CA VAL A 57 7.06 -1.64 -9.21
C VAL A 57 7.76 -2.74 -8.41
N SER A 58 8.23 -3.81 -9.07
CA SER A 58 8.92 -4.92 -8.41
C SER A 58 10.16 -4.44 -7.64
N GLY A 59 10.22 -4.78 -6.36
CA GLY A 59 11.30 -4.44 -5.42
C GLY A 59 11.06 -3.15 -4.64
N GLN A 60 9.89 -2.51 -4.81
CA GLN A 60 9.53 -1.32 -4.06
C GLN A 60 9.03 -1.67 -2.64
N HIS A 61 9.18 -0.75 -1.70
CA HIS A 61 8.67 -0.92 -0.34
C HIS A 61 7.15 -1.10 -0.31
N ALA A 62 6.68 -2.11 0.41
CA ALA A 62 5.26 -2.43 0.51
C ALA A 62 4.43 -1.23 1.00
N ASP A 63 4.88 -0.53 2.04
CA ASP A 63 4.19 0.64 2.59
C ASP A 63 4.02 1.77 1.57
N TYR A 64 5.02 1.95 0.70
CA TYR A 64 4.95 2.94 -0.38
C TYR A 64 3.92 2.53 -1.44
N ILE A 65 3.86 1.24 -1.79
CA ILE A 65 2.88 0.72 -2.75
C ILE A 65 1.46 0.89 -2.19
N VAL A 66 1.23 0.53 -0.92
CA VAL A 66 -0.06 0.75 -0.26
C VAL A 66 -0.44 2.22 -0.26
N ALA A 67 0.48 3.11 0.16
CA ALA A 67 0.23 4.55 0.17
C ALA A 67 -0.09 5.10 -1.25
N ALA A 68 0.60 4.59 -2.27
CA ALA A 68 0.34 4.96 -3.66
C ALA A 68 -1.06 4.52 -4.12
N LEU A 69 -1.44 3.26 -3.88
CA LEU A 69 -2.75 2.72 -4.26
C LEU A 69 -3.88 3.46 -3.53
N LYS A 70 -3.73 3.74 -2.23
CA LYS A 70 -4.69 4.57 -1.48
C LYS A 70 -4.79 5.99 -2.02
N GLY A 71 -3.66 6.60 -2.38
CA GLY A 71 -3.63 7.91 -3.01
C GLY A 71 -4.36 7.92 -4.35
N TYR A 72 -4.24 6.87 -5.18
CA TYR A 72 -4.99 6.76 -6.42
C TYR A 72 -6.47 6.47 -6.18
N ALA A 73 -6.82 5.57 -5.26
CA ALA A 73 -8.22 5.24 -4.97
C ALA A 73 -9.01 6.44 -4.42
N SER A 74 -8.38 7.28 -3.60
CA SER A 74 -8.98 8.51 -3.06
C SER A 74 -8.97 9.70 -4.02
N GLY A 75 -8.18 9.62 -5.10
CA GLY A 75 -7.96 10.72 -6.04
C GLY A 75 -6.90 11.75 -5.59
N GLU A 76 -6.29 11.61 -4.42
CA GLU A 76 -5.18 12.46 -3.95
C GLU A 76 -3.98 12.41 -4.91
N ARG A 77 -3.71 11.23 -5.48
CA ARG A 77 -2.76 11.06 -6.58
C ARG A 77 -3.49 11.10 -7.92
N GLY A 78 -3.10 12.04 -8.76
CA GLY A 78 -3.66 12.22 -10.10
C GLY A 78 -3.05 11.27 -11.13
N HIS A 79 -3.81 10.24 -11.56
CA HIS A 79 -3.51 9.46 -12.77
C HIS A 79 -4.72 8.60 -13.16
N LYS A 80 -5.45 8.96 -14.23
CA LYS A 80 -6.75 8.33 -14.56
C LYS A 80 -6.70 6.80 -14.64
N THR A 81 -5.66 6.24 -15.27
CA THR A 81 -5.50 4.79 -15.37
C THR A 81 -5.33 4.13 -13.99
N MET A 82 -4.45 4.65 -13.14
CA MET A 82 -4.20 4.06 -11.82
C MET A 82 -5.36 4.32 -10.85
N GLN A 83 -6.09 5.42 -10.99
CA GLN A 83 -7.34 5.65 -10.26
C GLN A 83 -8.35 4.56 -10.59
N ALA A 84 -8.53 4.24 -11.88
CA ALA A 84 -9.42 3.16 -12.30
C ALA A 84 -8.96 1.77 -11.81
N GLN A 85 -7.65 1.50 -11.78
CA GLN A 85 -7.11 0.24 -11.24
C GLN A 85 -7.29 0.13 -9.72
N ALA A 86 -7.15 1.24 -8.98
CA ALA A 86 -7.20 1.23 -7.52
C ALA A 86 -8.61 1.37 -6.94
N ALA A 87 -9.59 1.85 -7.73
CA ALA A 87 -10.93 2.21 -7.25
C ALA A 87 -11.71 1.06 -6.60
N THR A 88 -11.44 -0.18 -6.97
CA THR A 88 -12.16 -1.37 -6.47
C THR A 88 -11.35 -2.19 -5.49
N LEU A 89 -10.12 -1.79 -5.15
CA LEU A 89 -9.27 -2.53 -4.25
C LEU A 89 -9.68 -2.26 -2.80
N SER A 90 -9.85 -3.33 -2.03
CA SER A 90 -9.94 -3.22 -0.58
C SER A 90 -8.57 -2.92 0.04
N ASP A 91 -8.54 -2.49 1.30
CA ASP A 91 -7.30 -2.30 2.05
C ASP A 91 -6.44 -3.58 2.08
N GLN A 92 -7.08 -4.75 2.17
CA GLN A 92 -6.39 -6.04 2.15
C GLN A 92 -5.83 -6.36 0.76
N ASP A 93 -6.57 -6.07 -0.32
CA ASP A 93 -6.06 -6.27 -1.68
C ASP A 93 -4.80 -5.43 -1.92
N MET A 94 -4.82 -4.17 -1.47
CA MET A 94 -3.66 -3.28 -1.56
C MET A 94 -2.46 -3.82 -0.76
N ALA A 95 -2.70 -4.34 0.44
CA ALA A 95 -1.64 -4.94 1.28
C ALA A 95 -1.06 -6.20 0.62
N ASP A 96 -1.90 -7.09 0.09
CA ASP A 96 -1.48 -8.31 -0.59
C ASP A 96 -0.66 -8.00 -1.86
N ILE A 97 -1.16 -7.09 -2.71
CA ILE A 97 -0.46 -6.63 -3.93
C ILE A 97 0.89 -6.02 -3.56
N ALA A 98 0.94 -5.20 -2.51
CA ALA A 98 2.17 -4.58 -2.03
C ALA A 98 3.17 -5.62 -1.51
N ALA A 99 2.71 -6.62 -0.76
CA ALA A 99 3.54 -7.72 -0.28
C ALA A 99 4.14 -8.54 -1.43
N PHE A 100 3.35 -8.79 -2.49
CA PHE A 100 3.86 -9.42 -3.71
C PHE A 100 4.94 -8.58 -4.38
N PHE A 101 4.65 -7.32 -4.72
CA PHE A 101 5.60 -6.49 -5.46
C PHE A 101 6.90 -6.20 -4.69
N ALA A 102 6.86 -6.15 -3.36
CA ALA A 102 8.05 -5.98 -2.53
C ALA A 102 9.05 -7.15 -2.65
N GLY A 103 8.60 -8.35 -3.07
CA GLY A 103 9.44 -9.53 -3.28
C GLY A 103 10.41 -9.46 -4.46
N GLY A 104 10.26 -8.48 -5.37
CA GLY A 104 11.29 -8.08 -6.33
C GLY A 104 11.49 -8.91 -7.60
N ALA A 105 10.96 -10.14 -7.67
CA ALA A 105 11.21 -11.08 -8.77
C ALA A 105 9.92 -11.46 -9.53
N HIS A 106 9.47 -10.55 -10.39
CA HIS A 106 8.35 -10.66 -11.34
C HIS A 106 8.29 -9.39 -12.19
#